data_AF-A0A7V9FYW2-F1
#
_entry.id   AF-A0A7V9FYW2-F1
#
_cell.length_a   1.000
_cell.length_b   1.000
_cell.length_c   1.000
_cell.angle_alpha   90.00
_cell.angle_beta   90.00
_cell.angle_gamma   90.00
#
_symmetry.space_group_name_H-M   'P 1'
#
loop_
_entity.id
_entity.type
_entity.pdbx_description
1 polymer ?
#
loop_
_entity_poly.entity_id
_entity_poly.type
_entity_poly.pdbx_seq_one_letter_code
_entity_poly.pdbx_strand_id
1 'polypeptide(L)'
;MQLDRRLQILIDEPRYRRLVSRARERETSVAAVIREAIDLALPDDLESKRAAAERILAAEPMPVPDLAGLKAELDTLRSGGM
;
A
#
# COMPACT_ATOMS: atom_id res chain seq x y z
N MET A 1 -4.11 4.17 16.16
CA MET A 1 -2.79 4.70 16.58
C MET A 1 -2.96 6.15 16.98
N GLN A 2 -2.41 6.57 18.12
CA GLN A 2 -2.53 7.94 18.62
C GLN A 2 -1.40 8.80 18.04
N LEU A 3 -1.74 10.00 17.55
CA LEU A 3 -0.75 10.97 17.05
C LEU A 3 -0.38 11.93 18.18
N ASP A 4 0.82 11.77 18.72
CA ASP A 4 1.32 12.48 19.91
C ASP A 4 2.49 13.44 19.62
N ARG A 5 3.15 13.27 18.47
CA ARG A 5 4.27 14.12 18.01
C ARG A 5 3.86 14.98 16.81
N ARG A 6 4.21 16.27 16.85
CA ARG A 6 4.04 17.20 15.72
C ARG A 6 5.40 17.53 15.09
N LEU A 7 5.49 17.38 13.77
CA LEU A 7 6.68 17.67 12.98
C LEU A 7 6.39 18.81 12.00
N GLN A 8 7.24 19.85 12.00
CA GLN A 8 7.19 20.95 11.04
C GLN A 8 8.36 20.81 10.07
N ILE A 9 8.07 20.71 8.77
CA ILE A 9 9.08 20.53 7.72
C ILE A 9 8.85 21.59 6.65
N LEU A 10 9.94 22.22 6.20
CA LEU A 10 9.91 23.08 5.01
C LEU A 10 10.17 22.23 3.77
N ILE A 11 9.31 22.40 2.75
CA ILE A 11 9.45 21.74 1.45
C ILE A 11 9.32 22.78 0.35
N ASP A 12 9.91 22.48 -0.81
CA ASP A 12 9.76 23.33 -1.98
C ASP A 12 8.33 23.27 -2.56
N GLU A 13 7.98 24.31 -3.32
CA GLU A 13 6.67 24.45 -3.95
C GLU A 13 6.31 23.27 -4.88
N PRO A 14 7.22 22.75 -5.73
CA PRO A 14 6.94 21.55 -6.53
C PRO A 14 6.52 20.33 -5.71
N ARG A 15 7.21 20.05 -4.60
CA ARG A 15 6.87 18.94 -3.68
C ARG A 15 5.53 19.19 -3.00
N TYR A 16 5.28 20.43 -2.55
CA TYR A 16 4.01 20.78 -1.93
C TYR A 16 2.83 20.55 -2.89
N ARG A 17 2.93 21.01 -4.14
CA ARG A 17 1.89 20.76 -5.15
C ARG A 17 1.64 19.28 -5.38
N ARG A 18 2.68 18.46 -5.49
CA ARG A 18 2.54 17.00 -5.66
C ARG A 18 1.77 16.37 -4.50
N LEU A 19 2.06 16.76 -3.26
CA LEU A 19 1.35 16.27 -2.08
C LEU A 19 -0.12 16.69 -2.09
N VAL A 20 -0.41 17.96 -2.43
CA VAL A 20 -1.79 18.48 -2.48
C VAL A 20 -2.61 17.77 -3.57
N SER A 21 -2.07 17.62 -4.77
CA SER A 21 -2.75 16.91 -5.86
C SER A 21 -3.08 15.48 -5.45
N ARG A 22 -2.11 14.78 -4.87
CA ARG A 22 -2.28 13.39 -4.44
C ARG A 22 -3.25 13.22 -3.28
N ALA A 23 -3.31 14.19 -2.38
CA ALA A 23 -4.27 14.23 -1.29
C ALA A 23 -5.71 14.44 -1.83
N ARG A 24 -5.88 15.32 -2.82
CA ARG A 24 -7.16 15.57 -3.50
C ARG A 24 -7.66 14.35 -4.25
N GLU A 25 -6.80 13.72 -5.05
CA GLU A 25 -7.12 12.50 -5.81
C GLU A 25 -7.62 11.35 -4.92
N ARG A 26 -7.17 11.31 -3.67
CA ARG A 26 -7.52 10.28 -2.69
C ARG A 26 -8.52 10.74 -1.63
N GLU A 27 -9.08 11.94 -1.77
CA GLU A 27 -10.02 12.55 -0.81
C GLU A 27 -9.51 12.49 0.66
N THR A 28 -8.20 12.70 0.84
CA THR A 28 -7.54 12.60 2.14
C THR A 28 -6.71 13.85 2.45
N SER A 29 -6.12 13.89 3.64
CA SER A 29 -5.26 15.00 4.05
C SER A 29 -3.83 14.85 3.54
N VAL A 30 -3.15 15.97 3.33
CA VAL A 30 -1.69 16.00 3.05
C VAL A 30 -0.92 15.25 4.15
N ALA A 31 -1.33 15.39 5.41
CA ALA A 31 -0.72 14.67 6.53
C ALA A 31 -0.90 13.15 6.47
N ALA A 32 -2.00 12.65 5.87
CA ALA A 32 -2.18 11.22 5.65
C ALA A 32 -1.23 10.72 4.54
N VAL A 33 -1.11 11.45 3.44
CA VAL A 33 -0.18 11.14 2.34
C VAL A 33 1.27 11.13 2.83
N ILE A 34 1.66 12.10 3.66
CA ILE A 34 3.01 12.14 4.24
C ILE A 34 3.27 10.93 5.14
N ARG A 35 2.31 10.56 6.00
CA ARG A 35 2.46 9.39 6.88
C ARG A 35 2.60 8.09 6.07
N GLU A 36 1.76 7.89 5.05
CA GLU A 36 1.89 6.73 4.16
C GLU A 36 3.25 6.70 3.44
N ALA A 37 3.75 7.86 3.00
CA ALA A 37 5.08 7.95 2.40
C ALA A 37 6.20 7.61 3.40
N ILE A 38 6.04 7.99 4.66
CA ILE A 38 6.96 7.62 5.74
C ILE A 38 6.93 6.10 5.95
N ASP A 39 5.76 5.49 6.10
CA ASP A 39 5.61 4.04 6.30
C ASP A 39 6.20 3.23 5.13
N LEU A 40 6.13 3.77 3.92
CA LEU A 40 6.73 3.17 2.73
C LEU A 40 8.27 3.30 2.72
N ALA A 41 8.78 4.47 3.09
CA ALA A 41 10.22 4.77 3.05
C ALA A 41 10.98 4.21 4.26
N LEU A 42 10.32 4.13 5.42
CA LEU A 42 10.84 3.69 6.71
C LEU A 42 9.92 2.60 7.30
N PRO A 43 9.82 1.44 6.65
CA PRO A 43 8.94 0.39 7.14
C PRO A 43 9.44 -0.16 8.48
N ASP A 44 8.54 -0.24 9.45
CA ASP A 44 8.81 -0.68 10.83
C ASP A 44 9.43 -2.08 10.94
N ASP A 45 9.20 -2.93 9.93
CA ASP A 45 9.59 -4.34 9.97
C ASP A 45 10.07 -4.83 8.58
N LEU A 46 11.20 -4.28 8.13
CA LEU A 46 11.89 -4.73 6.91
C LEU A 46 12.14 -6.23 6.92
N GLU A 47 12.47 -6.80 8.08
CA GLU A 47 12.73 -8.22 8.24
C GLU A 47 11.47 -9.07 8.05
N SER A 48 10.33 -8.67 8.60
CA SER A 48 9.06 -9.37 8.32
C SER A 48 8.62 -9.23 6.87
N LYS A 49 8.80 -8.06 6.23
CA LYS A 49 8.55 -7.91 4.79
C LYS A 49 9.46 -8.83 3.97
N ARG A 50 10.73 -8.92 4.34
CA ARG A 50 11.70 -9.83 3.70
C ARG A 50 11.30 -11.29 3.88
N ALA A 51 11.00 -11.71 5.10
CA ALA A 51 10.58 -13.07 5.41
C ALA A 51 9.27 -13.45 4.70
N ALA A 52 8.32 -12.51 4.54
CA ALA A 52 7.11 -12.73 3.75
C ALA A 52 7.42 -12.90 2.26
N ALA A 53 8.31 -12.08 1.70
CA ALA A 53 8.75 -12.21 0.31
C ALA A 53 9.47 -13.54 0.07
N GLU A 54 10.38 -13.93 0.96
CA GLU A 54 11.10 -15.21 0.88
C GLU A 54 10.13 -16.40 0.90
N ARG A 55 9.09 -16.37 1.75
CA ARG A 55 8.05 -17.40 1.75
C ARG A 55 7.27 -17.49 0.44
N ILE A 56 6.94 -16.35 -0.18
CA ILE A 56 6.25 -16.32 -1.47
C ILE A 56 7.15 -16.88 -2.58
N LEU A 57 8.42 -16.47 -2.60
CA LEU A 57 9.39 -16.89 -3.61
C LEU A 57 9.81 -18.36 -3.47
N ALA A 58 9.80 -18.90 -2.25
CA ALA A 58 10.10 -20.30 -1.97
C ALA A 58 8.88 -21.23 -2.18
N ALA A 59 7.68 -20.67 -2.38
CA ALA A 59 6.49 -21.47 -2.62
C ALA A 59 6.58 -22.16 -3.99
N GLU A 60 6.16 -23.42 -4.05
CA GLU A 60 6.08 -24.14 -5.32
C GLU A 60 5.07 -23.46 -6.26
N PRO A 61 5.39 -23.31 -7.56
CA PRO A 61 4.47 -22.77 -8.54
C PRO A 61 3.17 -23.58 -8.55
N MET A 62 2.06 -22.93 -8.21
CA MET A 62 0.75 -23.56 -8.29
C MET A 62 0.14 -23.33 -9.69
N PRO A 63 -0.62 -24.31 -10.22
CA PRO A 63 -1.38 -24.09 -11.43
C PRO A 63 -2.41 -22.99 -11.18
N VAL A 64 -2.33 -21.93 -11.98
CA VAL A 64 -3.28 -20.81 -11.95
C VAL A 64 -3.99 -20.72 -13.30
N PRO A 65 -5.29 -20.40 -13.32
CA PRO A 65 -6.00 -20.12 -14.55
C PRO A 65 -5.42 -18.88 -15.24
N ASP A 66 -5.80 -18.68 -16.50
CA ASP A 66 -5.50 -17.43 -17.18
C ASP A 66 -6.18 -16.23 -16.50
N LEU A 67 -5.85 -15.01 -16.95
CA LEU A 67 -6.34 -13.79 -16.33
C LEU A 67 -7.88 -13.69 -16.32
N ALA A 68 -8.55 -14.25 -17.34
CA ALA A 68 -10.01 -14.21 -17.43
C ALA A 68 -10.63 -15.19 -16.44
N GLY A 69 -10.10 -16.41 -16.36
CA GLY A 69 -10.51 -17.42 -15.39
C GLY A 69 -10.28 -16.97 -13.94
N LEU A 70 -9.11 -16.39 -13.64
CA LEU A 70 -8.79 -15.90 -12.30
C LEU A 70 -9.77 -14.80 -11.84
N LYS A 71 -10.17 -13.90 -12.73
CA LYS A 71 -11.16 -12.86 -12.41
C LYS A 71 -12.52 -13.47 -12.11
N ALA A 72 -12.97 -14.43 -12.92
CA ALA A 72 -14.25 -15.10 -12.71
C ALA A 72 -14.29 -15.88 -11.38
N GLU A 73 -13.19 -16.55 -11.01
CA GLU A 73 -13.04 -17.20 -9.70
C GLU A 73 -13.13 -16.19 -8.55
N LEU A 74 -12.41 -15.06 -8.62
CA LEU A 74 -12.43 -14.02 -7.60
C LEU A 74 -13.82 -13.38 -7.44
N ASP A 75 -14.54 -13.16 -8.55
CA ASP A 75 -15.90 -12.62 -8.53
C ASP A 75 -16.89 -13.60 -7.90
N THR A 76 -16.69 -14.90 -8.10
CA THR A 76 -17.48 -15.97 -7.45
C THR A 76 -17.24 -15.99 -5.93
N LEU A 77 -15.98 -15.90 -5.49
CA LEU A 77 -15.63 -15.84 -4.07
C LEU A 77 -16.18 -14.58 -3.37
N ARG A 78 -16.15 -13.43 -4.06
CA ARG A 78 -16.66 -12.15 -3.53
C ARG A 78 -18.16 -12.06 -3.44
N SER A 79 -18.88 -12.75 -4.32
CA SER A 79 -20.35 -12.80 -4.33
C SER A 79 -20.93 -13.81 -3.34
N GLY A 80 -20.09 -14.43 -2.50
CA GLY A 80 -20.51 -15.38 -1.48
C GLY A 80 -20.61 -16.83 -1.96
N GLY A 81 -19.79 -17.21 -2.95
CA GLY A 81 -19.59 -18.60 -3.32
C GLY A 81 -19.12 -19.43 -2.12
N MET A 82 -19.88 -20.48 -1.84
CA MET A 82 -19.79 -21.41 -0.70
C MET A 82 -18.39 -21.99 -0.48
#